data_AF-A0A948FSA1-F1
#
_entry.id   AF-A0A948FSA1-F1
#
_cell.length_a   1.000
_cell.length_b   1.000
_cell.length_c   1.000
_cell.angle_alpha   90.00
_cell.angle_beta   90.00
_cell.angle_gamma   90.00
#
_symmetry.space_group_name_H-M   'P 1'
#
loop_
_entity.id
_entity.type
_entity.pdbx_description
1 polymer ?
#
loop_
_entity_poly.entity_id
_entity_poly.type
_entity_poly.pdbx_seq_one_letter_code
_entity_poly.pdbx_strand_id
1 'polypeptide(L)'
;MRIAEEGFGDMVKAVVDIEKGIIAIGGELHSDEEGKLLSLSSKQENLWGINLYPQKTGEEFIEFDSIINLRPAQGNRSRSIGNPNIQNKIIEIVKNIIKA
;
A
#
# COMPACT_ATOMS: atom_id res chain seq x y z
N MET A 1 6.30 -14.63 11.04
CA MET A 1 5.84 -13.68 9.99
C MET A 1 6.98 -13.57 8.99
N ARG A 2 6.96 -14.37 7.90
CA ARG A 2 8.16 -14.52 7.04
C ARG A 2 8.55 -13.26 6.25
N ILE A 3 7.61 -12.32 6.07
CA ILE A 3 7.83 -11.06 5.33
C ILE A 3 8.74 -10.11 6.12
N ALA A 4 8.73 -10.13 7.46
CA ALA A 4 9.62 -9.29 8.27
C ALA A 4 11.00 -9.94 8.53
N GLU A 5 11.09 -11.26 8.45
CA GLU A 5 12.33 -11.99 8.74
C GLU A 5 13.37 -11.93 7.60
N GLU A 6 12.96 -11.58 6.38
CA GLU A 6 13.84 -11.55 5.19
C GLU A 6 14.35 -10.14 4.80
N GLY A 7 14.24 -9.11 5.67
CA GLY A 7 15.04 -7.88 5.52
C GLY A 7 14.29 -6.55 5.48
N PHE A 8 13.01 -6.52 5.82
CA PHE A 8 12.29 -5.25 6.01
C PHE A 8 12.34 -4.89 7.49
N GLY A 9 12.95 -3.74 7.82
CA GLY A 9 13.11 -3.25 9.19
C GLY A 9 11.76 -2.94 9.89
N ASP A 10 11.69 -1.85 10.65
CA ASP A 10 10.46 -1.48 11.38
C ASP A 10 9.26 -1.16 10.47
N MET A 11 9.49 -1.00 9.16
CA MET A 11 8.51 -0.55 8.17
C MET A 11 8.75 -1.24 6.81
N VAL A 12 7.66 -1.67 6.17
CA VAL A 12 7.62 -2.24 4.82
C VAL A 12 6.84 -1.29 3.92
N LYS A 13 7.35 -0.97 2.73
CA LYS A 13 6.60 -0.24 1.71
C LYS A 13 5.73 -1.20 0.92
N ALA A 14 4.52 -0.74 0.60
CA ALA A 14 3.59 -1.53 -0.17
C ALA A 14 2.73 -0.66 -1.08
N VAL A 15 2.29 -1.24 -2.20
CA VAL A 15 1.28 -0.63 -3.08
C VAL A 15 0.14 -1.62 -3.26
N VAL A 16 -1.08 -1.14 -3.10
CA VAL A 16 -2.31 -1.93 -3.18
C VAL A 16 -3.07 -1.54 -4.44
N ASP A 17 -3.51 -2.53 -5.21
CA ASP A 17 -4.52 -2.35 -6.26
C ASP A 17 -5.90 -2.62 -5.65
N ILE A 18 -6.70 -1.56 -5.49
CA ILE A 18 -8.04 -1.64 -4.87
C ILE A 18 -9.13 -2.20 -5.80
N GLU A 19 -8.87 -2.31 -7.10
CA GLU A 19 -9.78 -2.94 -8.08
C GLU A 19 -9.53 -4.45 -8.12
N LYS A 20 -8.26 -4.86 -8.15
CA LYS A 20 -7.88 -6.28 -8.27
C LYS A 20 -7.71 -6.99 -6.93
N GLY A 21 -7.61 -6.26 -5.82
CA GLY A 21 -7.41 -6.85 -4.49
C GLY A 21 -6.05 -7.52 -4.33
N ILE A 22 -5.01 -6.97 -4.98
CA ILE A 22 -3.63 -7.48 -4.90
C ILE A 22 -2.71 -6.44 -4.26
N ILE A 23 -1.61 -6.91 -3.70
CA ILE A 23 -0.58 -6.08 -3.07
C ILE A 23 0.78 -6.42 -3.64
N ALA A 24 1.58 -5.38 -3.92
CA ALA A 24 3.01 -5.51 -4.16
C ALA A 24 3.75 -5.04 -2.92
N ILE A 25 4.73 -5.83 -2.50
CA ILE A 25 5.65 -5.57 -1.40
C ILE A 25 7.06 -5.95 -1.83
N GLY A 26 8.04 -5.26 -1.27
CA GLY A 26 9.42 -5.70 -1.28
C GLY A 26 10.35 -4.98 -2.26
N GLY A 27 9.91 -3.86 -2.80
CA GLY A 27 10.78 -2.86 -3.40
C GLY A 27 11.46 -1.98 -2.36
N GLU A 28 12.39 -1.14 -2.82
CA GLU A 28 13.02 -0.12 -1.97
C GLU A 28 12.12 1.12 -1.87
N LEU A 29 11.37 1.41 -2.94
CA LEU A 29 10.49 2.56 -3.08
C LEU A 29 9.09 2.13 -3.50
N HIS A 30 8.07 2.90 -3.07
CA HIS A 30 6.68 2.75 -3.54
C HIS A 30 6.54 2.74 -5.06
N SER A 31 7.42 3.44 -5.78
CA SER A 31 7.45 3.46 -7.25
C SER A 31 7.84 2.13 -7.86
N ASP A 32 8.64 1.31 -7.17
CA ASP A 32 9.05 -0.01 -7.65
C ASP A 32 7.85 -0.97 -7.61
N GLU A 33 7.12 -0.96 -6.50
CA GLU A 33 5.90 -1.76 -6.34
C GLU A 33 4.77 -1.28 -7.26
N GLU A 34 4.61 0.04 -7.43
CA GLU A 34 3.69 0.63 -8.40
C GLU A 34 4.03 0.17 -9.82
N GLY A 35 5.29 0.30 -10.24
CA GLY A 35 5.77 -0.16 -11.55
C GLY A 35 5.52 -1.65 -11.76
N LYS A 36 5.71 -2.47 -10.71
CA LYS A 36 5.41 -3.90 -10.77
C LYS A 36 3.93 -4.16 -11.02
N LEU A 37 3.02 -3.50 -10.30
CA LEU A 37 1.58 -3.67 -10.51
C LEU A 37 1.12 -3.18 -11.89
N LEU A 38 1.66 -2.04 -12.36
CA LEU A 38 1.41 -1.55 -13.72
C LEU A 38 1.84 -2.59 -14.77
N SER A 39 3.00 -3.24 -14.59
CA SER A 39 3.45 -4.33 -15.48
C SER A 39 2.51 -5.54 -15.48
N LEU A 40 1.73 -5.73 -14.41
CA LEU A 40 0.70 -6.76 -14.25
C LEU A 40 -0.69 -6.24 -14.67
N SER A 41 -0.72 -5.23 -15.56
CA SER A 41 -1.93 -4.63 -16.14
C SER A 41 -2.84 -3.93 -15.12
N SER A 42 -2.34 -3.52 -13.96
CA SER A 42 -3.10 -2.67 -13.05
C SER A 42 -3.20 -1.24 -13.61
N LYS A 43 -4.25 -0.52 -13.25
CA LYS A 43 -4.44 0.87 -13.66
C LYS A 43 -3.92 1.79 -12.57
N GLN A 44 -3.18 2.83 -12.97
CA GLN A 44 -2.64 3.85 -12.06
C GLN A 44 -3.67 4.40 -11.08
N GLU A 45 -4.91 4.65 -11.52
CA GLU A 45 -6.02 5.15 -10.68
C GLU A 45 -6.45 4.23 -9.53
N ASN A 46 -6.12 2.94 -9.62
CA ASN A 46 -6.48 1.94 -8.62
C ASN A 46 -5.33 1.61 -7.67
N LEU A 47 -4.12 2.13 -7.94
CA LEU A 47 -2.93 1.86 -7.12
C LEU A 47 -2.83 2.86 -5.97
N TRP A 48 -2.52 2.41 -4.77
CA TRP A 48 -2.36 3.27 -3.59
C TRP A 48 -1.20 2.80 -2.72
N GLY A 49 -0.29 3.73 -2.39
CA GLY A 49 0.88 3.44 -1.58
C GLY A 49 0.57 3.55 -0.09
N ILE A 50 1.08 2.59 0.68
CA ILE A 50 0.97 2.52 2.15
C ILE A 50 2.31 2.10 2.77
N ASN A 51 2.48 2.39 4.05
CA ASN A 51 3.52 1.78 4.86
C ASN A 51 2.88 0.76 5.81
N LEU A 52 3.49 -0.42 5.92
CA LEU A 52 3.10 -1.45 6.89
C LEU A 52 4.14 -1.46 8.01
N TYR A 53 3.69 -1.56 9.25
CA TYR A 53 4.55 -1.62 10.43
C TYR A 53 4.39 -2.97 11.12
N PRO A 54 5.20 -3.99 10.77
CA PRO A 54 5.04 -5.36 11.28
C PRO A 54 5.06 -5.50 12.81
N GLN A 55 5.70 -4.56 13.51
CA GLN A 55 5.81 -4.55 14.97
C GLN A 55 4.61 -3.85 15.65
N LYS A 56 3.75 -3.18 14.88
CA LYS A 56 2.56 -2.50 15.39
C LYS A 56 1.31 -3.34 15.14
N THR A 57 0.26 -3.08 15.93
CA THR A 57 -1.00 -3.83 15.86
C THR A 57 -2.19 -2.89 15.70
N GLY A 58 -3.35 -3.45 15.36
CA GLY A 58 -4.57 -2.68 15.21
C GLY A 58 -4.48 -1.64 14.08
N GLU A 59 -4.91 -0.42 14.36
CA GLU A 59 -4.94 0.69 13.40
C GLU A 59 -3.53 1.19 13.04
N GLU A 60 -2.55 1.01 13.92
CA GLU A 60 -1.18 1.48 13.68
C GLU A 60 -0.37 0.56 12.75
N PHE A 61 -0.91 -0.61 12.40
CA PHE A 61 -0.26 -1.54 11.47
C PHE A 61 -0.14 -0.95 10.05
N ILE A 62 -1.09 -0.10 9.64
CA ILE A 62 -1.18 0.47 8.29
C ILE A 62 -1.13 2.00 8.38
N GLU A 63 -0.16 2.61 7.69
CA GLU A 63 -0.10 4.05 7.47
C GLU A 63 -0.38 4.38 6.01
N PHE A 64 -1.32 5.29 5.78
CA PHE A 64 -1.77 5.68 4.44
C PHE A 64 -0.94 6.83 3.85
N ASP A 65 0.37 6.85 4.05
CA ASP A 65 1.26 7.91 3.55
C ASP A 65 2.26 7.39 2.51
N SER A 66 2.24 8.00 1.33
CA SER A 66 3.21 7.72 0.28
C SER A 66 3.32 8.87 -0.73
N ILE A 67 4.51 9.07 -1.29
CA ILE A 67 4.73 10.04 -2.37
C ILE A 67 3.88 9.72 -3.60
N ILE A 68 3.70 8.44 -3.95
CA ILE A 68 2.93 8.06 -5.13
C ILE A 68 1.44 8.44 -5.01
N ASN A 69 0.94 8.73 -3.80
CA ASN A 69 -0.45 9.14 -3.59
C ASN A 69 -0.69 10.60 -3.99
N LEU A 70 0.36 11.40 -4.24
CA LEU A 70 0.23 12.79 -4.68
C LEU A 70 -0.25 12.84 -6.13
N ARG A 71 -1.56 12.92 -6.34
CA ARG A 71 -2.22 12.86 -7.64
C ARG A 71 -3.30 13.93 -7.77
N PRO A 72 -2.94 15.19 -8.02
CA PRO A 72 -3.90 16.28 -8.19
C PRO A 72 -4.95 16.01 -9.27
N ALA A 73 -4.58 15.31 -10.34
CA ALA A 73 -5.48 14.92 -11.43
C ALA A 73 -6.58 13.93 -11.01
N GLN A 74 -6.36 13.16 -9.93
CA GLN A 74 -7.32 12.22 -9.35
C GLN A 74 -7.99 12.77 -8.08
N GLY A 75 -7.81 14.05 -7.81
CA GLY A 75 -8.39 14.73 -6.64
C GLY A 75 -7.62 14.53 -5.32
N ASN A 76 -6.51 13.78 -5.31
CA ASN A 76 -5.70 13.59 -4.10
C ASN A 76 -4.46 14.51 -4.12
N ARG A 77 -4.49 15.60 -3.36
CA ARG A 77 -3.43 16.62 -3.34
C ARG A 77 -2.44 16.46 -2.18
N SER A 78 -2.47 15.31 -1.51
CA SER A 78 -1.58 14.99 -0.40
C SER A 78 -0.91 13.63 -0.62
N ARG A 79 0.08 13.33 0.21
CA ARG A 79 0.67 11.98 0.31
C ARG A 79 -0.23 11.01 1.06
N SER A 80 -1.12 11.56 1.88
CA SER A 80 -2.12 10.80 2.61
C SER A 80 -3.28 10.39 1.72
N ILE A 81 -3.95 9.30 2.03
CA ILE A 81 -5.20 8.90 1.35
C ILE A 81 -6.38 9.51 2.11
N GLY A 82 -6.96 10.60 1.63
CA GLY A 82 -8.04 11.31 2.35
C GLY A 82 -9.42 10.66 2.27
N ASN A 83 -9.62 9.72 1.34
CA ASN A 83 -10.94 9.11 1.10
C ASN A 83 -11.14 7.86 1.99
N PRO A 84 -12.11 7.87 2.93
CA PRO A 84 -12.34 6.75 3.85
C PRO A 84 -12.74 5.45 3.14
N ASN A 85 -13.44 5.53 2.01
CA ASN A 85 -13.84 4.34 1.25
C ASN A 85 -12.61 3.63 0.65
N ILE A 86 -11.60 4.40 0.24
CA ILE A 86 -10.34 3.85 -0.27
C ILE A 86 -9.53 3.24 0.88
N GLN A 87 -9.43 3.93 2.02
CA GLN A 87 -8.77 3.39 3.20
C GLN A 87 -9.40 2.06 3.65
N ASN A 88 -10.73 1.98 3.74
CA ASN A 88 -11.44 0.76 4.14
C ASN A 88 -11.17 -0.41 3.18
N LYS A 89 -11.20 -0.18 1.86
CA LYS A 89 -10.84 -1.20 0.87
C LYS A 89 -9.41 -1.70 1.06
N ILE A 90 -8.47 -0.79 1.28
CA ILE A 90 -7.07 -1.15 1.53
C ILE A 90 -6.95 -2.00 2.80
N ILE A 91 -7.60 -1.62 3.89
CA ILE A 91 -7.60 -2.38 5.15
C ILE A 91 -8.13 -3.80 4.92
N GLU A 92 -9.25 -3.95 4.22
CA GLU A 92 -9.83 -5.24 3.91
C GLU A 92 -8.87 -6.11 3.08
N ILE A 93 -8.29 -5.56 2.02
CA ILE A 93 -7.33 -6.27 1.16
C ILE A 93 -6.10 -6.69 1.96
N VAL A 94 -5.52 -5.79 2.73
CA VAL A 94 -4.33 -6.06 3.55
C VAL A 94 -4.63 -7.15 4.58
N LYS A 95 -5.76 -7.09 5.29
CA LYS A 95 -6.15 -8.11 6.28
C LYS A 95 -6.40 -9.48 5.65
N ASN A 96 -6.90 -9.52 4.41
CA ASN A 96 -7.15 -10.77 3.70
C ASN A 96 -5.86 -11.45 3.22
N ILE A 97 -4.84 -10.66 2.86
CA ILE A 97 -3.57 -11.17 2.31
C ILE A 97 -2.54 -11.40 3.42
N ILE A 98 -2.39 -10.45 4.33
CA ILE A 98 -1.41 -10.47 5.40
C ILE A 98 -2.11 -10.91 6.67
N LYS A 99 -1.87 -12.16 7.06
CA LYS A 99 -2.24 -12.67 8.38
C LYS A 99 -1.24 -12.11 9.40
N ALA A 100 -1.66 -11.07 10.11
CA ALA A 100 -1.01 -10.60 11.33
C ALA A 100 -1.35 -11.54 12.49
#